data_AF-A0A7Y8C6K4-F1
#
_entry.id   AF-A0A7Y8C6K4-F1
#
_cell.length_a   1.000
_cell.length_b   1.000
_cell.length_c   1.000
_cell.angle_alpha   90.00
_cell.angle_beta   90.00
_cell.angle_gamma   90.00
#
_symmetry.space_group_name_H-M   'P 1'
#
loop_
_entity.id
_entity.type
_entity.pdbx_description
1 polymer ?
#
loop_
_entity_poly.entity_id
_entity_poly.type
_entity_poly.pdbx_seq_one_letter_code
_entity_poly.pdbx_strand_id
1 'polypeptide(L)'
;MSPKKPRSGNTPLVLPEIEIPNSGPTFYPIPPDTTGINIAARDLYPRDGLKLIIDPWSNMSRGDSYRVKLDNQPVVGDIIDTDEQVDQEVVCFIPPLLLVDGPFNLSYEVIRVGNPTPENSLATPIYVKVEYAPPGGPDLDAGTPGHSELHLSIPPEFLPPGGVVDKDAAAAGIPVTIEPYPVMVEGDRIMLSWGGEFVWRTVEDFEVGTPIV
;
A
#
# COMPACT_ATOMS: atom_id res chain seq x y z
N MET A 1 -0.85 -60.40 -11.19
CA MET A 1 -1.57 -59.12 -11.30
C MET A 1 -1.49 -58.43 -9.96
N SER A 2 -0.77 -57.31 -9.89
CA SER A 2 -0.70 -56.46 -8.70
C SER A 2 -1.18 -55.04 -9.09
N PRO A 3 -1.79 -54.29 -8.16
CA PRO A 3 -2.72 -53.23 -8.50
C PRO A 3 -2.02 -51.98 -9.03
N LYS A 4 -2.61 -51.35 -10.06
CA LYS A 4 -2.24 -50.01 -10.53
C LYS A 4 -2.40 -49.03 -9.37
N LYS A 5 -1.30 -48.34 -9.02
CA LYS A 5 -1.28 -47.17 -8.14
C LYS A 5 -2.26 -46.12 -8.71
N PRO A 6 -3.12 -45.50 -7.88
CA PRO A 6 -4.07 -44.52 -8.37
C PRO A 6 -3.31 -43.33 -8.98
N ARG A 7 -3.75 -42.89 -10.17
CA ARG A 7 -3.31 -41.62 -10.77
C ARG A 7 -3.64 -40.52 -9.75
N SER A 8 -2.62 -39.81 -9.26
CA SER A 8 -2.85 -38.61 -8.45
C SER A 8 -3.72 -37.66 -9.26
N GLY A 9 -4.79 -37.18 -8.64
CA GLY A 9 -5.79 -36.33 -9.28
C GLY A 9 -5.16 -35.11 -9.95
N ASN A 10 -5.70 -34.76 -11.12
CA ASN A 10 -5.51 -33.44 -11.72
C ASN A 10 -6.24 -32.41 -10.85
N THR A 11 -5.63 -32.00 -9.73
CA THR A 11 -5.93 -30.68 -9.19
C THR A 11 -5.48 -29.68 -10.25
N PRO A 12 -6.35 -28.77 -10.74
CA PRO A 12 -5.89 -27.67 -11.57
C PRO A 12 -4.76 -26.96 -10.82
N LEU A 13 -3.56 -26.93 -11.40
CA LEU A 13 -2.44 -26.19 -10.84
C LEU A 13 -2.79 -24.71 -11.01
N VAL A 14 -3.43 -24.13 -10.00
CA VAL A 14 -3.60 -22.68 -9.92
C VAL A 14 -2.22 -22.10 -9.68
N LEU A 15 -1.84 -21.13 -10.50
CA LEU A 15 -0.56 -20.47 -10.36
C LEU A 15 -0.54 -19.67 -9.03
N PRO A 16 0.57 -19.71 -8.26
CA PRO A 16 0.66 -19.02 -6.98
C PRO A 16 0.60 -17.50 -7.15
N GLU A 17 0.43 -16.78 -6.05
CA GLU A 17 0.51 -15.30 -6.03
C GLU A 17 1.87 -14.78 -6.51
N ILE A 18 1.90 -13.53 -6.98
CA ILE A 18 3.16 -12.85 -7.33
C ILE A 18 3.86 -12.41 -6.05
N GLU A 19 5.17 -12.65 -5.95
CA GLU A 19 5.96 -12.10 -4.87
C GLU A 19 6.31 -10.62 -5.15
N ILE A 20 6.07 -9.78 -4.14
CA ILE A 20 6.54 -8.40 -4.09
C ILE A 20 7.67 -8.33 -3.04
N PRO A 21 8.94 -8.26 -3.44
CA PRO A 21 10.06 -8.29 -2.51
C PRO A 21 10.02 -7.12 -1.52
N ASN A 22 10.35 -7.39 -0.25
CA ASN A 22 10.31 -6.41 0.84
C ASN A 22 8.93 -5.74 1.04
N SER A 23 7.86 -6.44 0.66
CA SER A 23 6.49 -6.03 0.97
C SER A 23 6.21 -6.07 2.47
N GLY A 24 5.26 -5.24 2.89
CA GLY A 24 4.73 -5.19 4.24
C GLY A 24 3.22 -5.07 4.23
N PRO A 25 2.56 -5.41 5.36
CA PRO A 25 1.13 -5.23 5.49
C PRO A 25 0.79 -3.74 5.44
N THR A 26 -0.42 -3.43 5.04
CA THR A 26 -0.99 -2.09 5.24
C THR A 26 -1.55 -1.93 6.65
N PHE A 27 -1.81 -0.68 7.01
CA PHE A 27 -2.46 -0.30 8.25
C PHE A 27 -3.77 0.42 7.95
N TYR A 28 -4.61 0.59 8.97
CA TYR A 28 -5.84 1.37 8.89
C TYR A 28 -5.63 2.67 8.10
N PRO A 29 -6.53 3.04 7.16
CA PRO A 29 -7.86 2.43 6.90
C PRO A 29 -7.83 1.21 5.98
N ILE A 30 -6.65 0.79 5.50
CA ILE A 30 -6.53 -0.29 4.53
C ILE A 30 -6.56 -1.66 5.24
N PRO A 31 -7.26 -2.67 4.66
CA PRO A 31 -7.31 -4.02 5.23
C PRO A 31 -5.91 -4.64 5.44
N PRO A 32 -5.62 -5.26 6.61
CA PRO A 32 -4.29 -5.79 6.92
C PRO A 32 -3.77 -6.90 5.99
N ASP A 33 -4.66 -7.55 5.24
CA ASP A 33 -4.34 -8.56 4.21
C ASP A 33 -3.93 -7.93 2.87
N THR A 34 -3.95 -6.61 2.76
CA THR A 34 -3.49 -5.86 1.60
C THR A 34 -2.02 -5.49 1.74
N THR A 35 -1.27 -5.62 0.63
CA THR A 35 0.14 -5.22 0.56
C THR A 35 0.30 -3.75 0.17
N GLY A 36 1.06 -3.00 0.97
CA GLY A 36 1.28 -1.56 0.72
C GLY A 36 2.43 -1.32 -0.25
N ILE A 37 2.20 -0.54 -1.31
CA ILE A 37 3.22 -0.10 -2.26
C ILE A 37 3.42 1.40 -2.11
N ASN A 38 4.52 1.80 -1.50
CA ASN A 38 4.86 3.21 -1.30
C ASN A 38 5.83 3.73 -2.39
N ILE A 39 6.06 5.05 -2.37
CA ILE A 39 7.02 5.70 -3.27
C ILE A 39 8.42 5.08 -3.22
N ALA A 40 8.88 4.63 -2.05
CA ALA A 40 10.20 4.01 -1.91
C ALA A 40 10.28 2.64 -2.60
N ALA A 41 9.21 1.85 -2.56
CA ALA A 41 9.12 0.58 -3.29
C ALA A 41 9.14 0.79 -4.81
N ARG A 42 8.42 1.81 -5.31
CA ARG A 42 8.44 2.21 -6.73
C ARG A 42 9.83 2.69 -7.16
N ASP A 43 10.48 3.51 -6.33
CA ASP A 43 11.70 4.23 -6.69
C ASP A 43 12.98 3.45 -6.33
N LEU A 44 12.87 2.24 -5.74
CA LEU A 44 14.02 1.37 -5.48
C LEU A 44 14.78 1.02 -6.77
N TYR A 45 14.05 0.87 -7.88
CA TYR A 45 14.60 0.71 -9.23
C TYR A 45 14.11 1.88 -10.10
N PRO A 46 14.72 3.07 -10.02
CA PRO A 46 14.16 4.31 -10.59
C PRO A 46 13.83 4.28 -12.09
N ARG A 47 14.49 3.39 -12.84
CA ARG A 47 14.27 3.22 -14.28
C ARG A 47 13.17 2.19 -14.60
N ASP A 48 13.03 1.18 -13.75
CA ASP A 48 12.24 -0.02 -14.05
C ASP A 48 10.93 -0.05 -13.26
N GLY A 49 10.93 0.46 -12.02
CA GLY A 49 9.76 0.59 -11.14
C GLY A 49 9.64 -0.52 -10.11
N LEU A 50 8.40 -0.99 -9.87
CA LEU A 50 8.13 -1.99 -8.84
C LEU A 50 8.59 -3.36 -9.30
N LYS A 51 9.61 -3.91 -8.63
CA LYS A 51 10.11 -5.27 -8.87
C LYS A 51 9.09 -6.31 -8.41
N LEU A 52 8.87 -7.32 -9.25
CA LEU A 52 8.03 -8.49 -9.01
C LEU A 52 8.85 -9.76 -9.27
N ILE A 53 8.51 -10.82 -8.55
CA ILE A 53 9.08 -12.15 -8.75
C ILE A 53 7.93 -13.13 -8.98
N ILE A 54 8.00 -13.88 -10.08
CA ILE A 54 7.07 -14.95 -10.41
C ILE A 54 7.84 -16.26 -10.30
N ASP A 55 7.34 -17.17 -9.46
CA ASP A 55 7.87 -18.52 -9.34
C ASP A 55 7.79 -19.28 -10.67
N PRO A 56 8.77 -20.16 -10.96
CA PRO A 56 8.68 -21.02 -12.12
C PRO A 56 7.43 -21.90 -12.05
N TRP A 57 6.67 -21.98 -13.14
CA TRP A 57 5.48 -22.81 -13.21
C TRP A 57 5.80 -24.25 -13.62
N SER A 58 4.90 -25.18 -13.30
CA SER A 58 5.07 -26.59 -13.65
C SER A 58 5.18 -26.78 -15.17
N ASN A 59 6.21 -27.48 -15.62
CA ASN A 59 6.55 -27.66 -17.05
C ASN A 59 6.73 -26.32 -17.78
N MET A 60 7.41 -25.37 -17.14
CA MET A 60 7.85 -24.15 -17.79
C MET A 60 8.72 -24.50 -18.99
N SER A 61 8.50 -23.82 -20.11
CA SER A 61 9.21 -24.11 -21.34
C SER A 61 9.53 -22.86 -22.12
N ARG A 62 10.62 -22.94 -22.90
CA ARG A 62 10.98 -21.88 -23.83
C ARG A 62 9.83 -21.62 -24.81
N GLY A 63 9.45 -20.35 -24.95
CA GLY A 63 8.32 -19.90 -25.74
C GLY A 63 7.01 -19.74 -24.96
N ASP A 64 6.96 -20.18 -23.70
CA ASP A 64 5.90 -19.75 -22.79
C ASP A 64 5.99 -18.24 -22.58
N SER A 65 4.85 -17.59 -22.33
CA SER A 65 4.78 -16.15 -22.08
C SER A 65 4.00 -15.86 -20.82
N TYR A 66 4.30 -14.74 -20.18
CA TYR A 66 3.57 -14.25 -19.02
C TYR A 66 3.08 -12.83 -19.25
N ARG A 67 1.98 -12.47 -18.58
CA ARG A 67 1.51 -11.07 -18.48
C ARG A 67 1.06 -10.79 -17.06
N VAL A 68 1.69 -9.81 -16.43
CA VAL A 68 1.25 -9.24 -15.15
C VAL A 68 0.12 -8.26 -15.42
N LYS A 69 -0.87 -8.29 -14.54
CA LYS A 69 -2.08 -7.48 -14.59
C LYS A 69 -2.28 -6.72 -13.29
N LEU A 70 -2.68 -5.46 -13.42
CA LEU A 70 -3.37 -4.73 -12.36
C LEU A 70 -4.87 -4.83 -12.66
N ASP A 71 -5.61 -5.47 -11.74
CA ASP A 71 -6.95 -5.98 -11.94
C ASP A 71 -7.04 -6.86 -13.20
N ASN A 72 -7.62 -6.32 -14.28
CA ASN A 72 -7.77 -7.01 -15.56
C ASN A 72 -6.95 -6.38 -16.69
N GLN A 73 -6.13 -5.36 -16.38
CA GLN A 73 -5.32 -4.63 -17.36
C GLN A 73 -3.89 -5.16 -17.37
N PRO A 74 -3.40 -5.75 -18.47
CA PRO A 74 -1.99 -6.12 -18.60
C PRO A 74 -1.08 -4.89 -18.55
N VAL A 75 -0.06 -4.93 -17.69
CA VAL A 75 0.87 -3.81 -17.48
C VAL A 75 2.32 -4.14 -17.86
N VAL A 76 2.72 -5.40 -17.73
CA VAL A 76 4.02 -5.91 -18.17
C VAL A 76 3.87 -7.35 -18.61
N GLY A 77 4.70 -7.81 -19.55
CA GLY A 77 4.74 -9.19 -19.97
C GLY A 77 5.90 -9.44 -20.91
N ASP A 78 6.36 -10.69 -20.96
CA ASP A 78 7.45 -11.12 -21.81
C ASP A 78 7.34 -12.63 -22.12
N ILE A 79 8.30 -13.14 -22.88
CA ILE A 79 8.43 -14.54 -23.29
C ILE A 79 9.68 -15.15 -22.62
N ILE A 80 9.60 -16.43 -22.28
CA ILE A 80 10.76 -17.24 -21.90
C ILE A 80 11.55 -17.54 -23.18
N ASP A 81 12.58 -16.75 -23.46
CA ASP A 81 13.28 -16.75 -24.74
C ASP A 81 14.51 -17.66 -24.77
N THR A 82 15.10 -17.97 -23.61
CA THR A 82 16.30 -18.81 -23.53
C THR A 82 16.10 -20.03 -22.64
N ASP A 83 16.88 -21.09 -22.90
CA ASP A 83 16.81 -22.33 -22.10
C ASP A 83 17.33 -22.10 -20.67
N GLU A 84 18.16 -21.08 -20.43
CA GLU A 84 18.64 -20.70 -19.09
C GLU A 84 17.55 -20.05 -18.24
N GLN A 85 16.48 -19.53 -18.85
CA GLN A 85 15.33 -18.96 -18.12
C GLN A 85 14.32 -20.04 -17.71
N VAL A 86 14.41 -21.24 -18.30
CA VAL A 86 13.49 -22.35 -17.99
C VAL A 86 13.68 -22.82 -16.55
N ASP A 87 12.56 -23.03 -15.86
CA ASP A 87 12.51 -23.41 -14.45
C ASP A 87 13.25 -22.43 -13.51
N GLN A 88 13.45 -21.18 -13.95
CA GLN A 88 13.98 -20.09 -13.12
C GLN A 88 12.88 -19.11 -12.74
N GLU A 89 13.09 -18.40 -11.63
CA GLU A 89 12.27 -17.25 -11.26
C GLU A 89 12.27 -16.19 -12.36
N VAL A 90 11.08 -15.69 -12.69
CA VAL A 90 10.92 -14.57 -13.62
C VAL A 90 10.91 -13.28 -12.81
N VAL A 91 11.95 -12.47 -12.99
CA VAL A 91 12.01 -11.12 -12.44
C VAL A 91 11.48 -10.14 -13.48
N CYS A 92 10.45 -9.39 -13.11
CA CYS A 92 9.87 -8.35 -13.97
C CYS A 92 9.55 -7.09 -13.16
N PHE A 93 9.18 -6.01 -13.85
CA PHE A 93 8.93 -4.72 -13.22
C PHE A 93 7.66 -4.07 -13.76
N ILE A 94 6.86 -3.48 -12.88
CA ILE A 94 5.80 -2.56 -13.29
C ILE A 94 6.43 -1.17 -13.44
N PRO A 95 6.43 -0.57 -14.65
CA PRO A 95 6.97 0.76 -14.89
C PRO A 95 6.37 1.82 -13.95
N PRO A 96 7.17 2.80 -13.46
CA PRO A 96 6.69 3.82 -12.53
C PRO A 96 5.46 4.59 -13.02
N LEU A 97 5.36 4.83 -14.32
CA LEU A 97 4.25 5.57 -14.94
C LEU A 97 2.91 4.82 -14.94
N LEU A 98 2.94 3.50 -14.72
CA LEU A 98 1.73 2.68 -14.65
C LEU A 98 1.25 2.47 -13.21
N LEU A 99 2.02 2.89 -12.22
CA LEU A 99 1.66 2.87 -10.80
C LEU A 99 1.02 4.20 -10.44
N VAL A 100 -0.30 4.18 -10.28
CA VAL A 100 -1.10 5.32 -9.79
C VAL A 100 -1.65 4.99 -8.42
N ASP A 101 -1.97 6.02 -7.64
CA ASP A 101 -2.55 5.84 -6.30
C ASP A 101 -3.88 5.08 -6.38
N GLY A 102 -4.07 4.10 -5.49
CA GLY A 102 -5.32 3.37 -5.33
C GLY A 102 -5.19 1.88 -5.03
N PRO A 103 -6.31 1.21 -4.76
CA PRO A 103 -6.36 -0.23 -4.57
C PRO A 103 -6.36 -0.97 -5.93
N PHE A 104 -5.61 -2.07 -6.01
CA PHE A 104 -5.58 -2.95 -7.19
C PHE A 104 -5.47 -4.42 -6.77
N ASN A 105 -5.87 -5.32 -7.66
CA ASN A 105 -5.54 -6.74 -7.56
C ASN A 105 -4.37 -7.06 -8.49
N LEU A 106 -3.21 -7.39 -7.91
CA LEU A 106 -2.05 -7.81 -8.68
C LEU A 106 -2.16 -9.30 -9.02
N SER A 107 -2.03 -9.65 -10.30
CA SER A 107 -2.05 -11.05 -10.76
C SER A 107 -1.20 -11.22 -12.01
N TYR A 108 -0.99 -12.45 -12.45
CA TYR A 108 -0.42 -12.74 -13.76
C TYR A 108 -1.18 -13.85 -14.45
N GLU A 109 -0.98 -13.94 -15.76
CA GLU A 109 -1.36 -15.08 -16.56
C GLU A 109 -0.16 -15.66 -17.30
N VAL A 110 -0.16 -16.97 -17.49
CA VAL A 110 0.81 -17.68 -18.33
C VAL A 110 0.09 -18.25 -19.54
N ILE A 111 0.68 -18.09 -20.72
CA ILE A 111 0.24 -18.74 -21.96
C ILE A 111 1.37 -19.66 -22.40
N ARG A 112 1.08 -20.95 -22.42
CA ARG A 112 2.07 -21.98 -22.76
C ARG A 112 2.25 -22.12 -24.26
N VAL A 113 3.45 -22.52 -24.68
CA VAL A 113 3.71 -22.86 -26.07
C VAL A 113 2.78 -24.00 -26.53
N GLY A 114 2.08 -23.78 -27.65
CA GLY A 114 1.13 -24.75 -28.19
C GLY A 114 -0.23 -24.83 -27.46
N ASN A 115 -0.45 -24.10 -26.37
CA ASN A 115 -1.75 -23.95 -25.72
C ASN A 115 -2.08 -22.46 -25.50
N PRO A 116 -2.95 -21.85 -26.33
CA PRO A 116 -3.24 -20.43 -26.24
C PRO A 116 -4.16 -20.06 -25.07
N THR A 117 -4.60 -21.02 -24.26
CA THR A 117 -5.48 -20.77 -23.11
C THR A 117 -4.68 -20.13 -21.97
N PRO A 118 -5.02 -18.91 -21.51
CA PRO A 118 -4.32 -18.30 -20.38
C PRO A 118 -4.62 -19.03 -19.06
N GLU A 119 -3.57 -19.39 -18.32
CA GLU A 119 -3.62 -19.89 -16.95
C GLU A 119 -3.42 -18.70 -16.01
N ASN A 120 -4.38 -18.42 -15.12
CA ASN A 120 -4.31 -17.27 -14.21
C ASN A 120 -3.74 -17.66 -12.84
N SER A 121 -3.05 -16.71 -12.22
CA SER A 121 -2.61 -16.80 -10.83
C SER A 121 -3.71 -16.47 -9.83
N LEU A 122 -3.42 -16.78 -8.56
CA LEU A 122 -4.06 -16.11 -7.44
C LEU A 122 -3.78 -14.60 -7.50
N ALA A 123 -4.73 -13.81 -7.02
CA ALA A 123 -4.64 -12.36 -6.98
C ALA A 123 -4.17 -11.89 -5.60
N THR A 124 -3.21 -10.98 -5.59
CA THR A 124 -2.68 -10.33 -4.38
C THR A 124 -3.29 -8.92 -4.29
N PRO A 125 -4.08 -8.62 -3.25
CA PRO A 125 -4.56 -7.27 -3.02
C PRO A 125 -3.39 -6.34 -2.70
N ILE A 126 -3.28 -5.24 -3.43
CA ILE A 126 -2.29 -4.20 -3.21
C ILE A 126 -2.95 -2.83 -3.06
N TYR A 127 -2.32 -1.95 -2.29
CA TYR A 127 -2.68 -0.55 -2.21
C TYR A 127 -1.48 0.30 -2.58
N VAL A 128 -1.58 1.02 -3.70
CA VAL A 128 -0.51 1.86 -4.24
C VAL A 128 -0.69 3.28 -3.70
N LYS A 129 0.38 3.83 -3.11
CA LYS A 129 0.48 5.22 -2.64
C LYS A 129 1.86 5.76 -3.01
N VAL A 130 1.98 6.27 -4.22
CA VAL A 130 3.24 6.68 -4.86
C VAL A 130 3.25 8.14 -5.29
N GLU A 131 2.09 8.82 -5.24
CA GLU A 131 2.03 10.28 -5.29
C GLU A 131 2.55 10.85 -3.97
N TYR A 132 3.56 11.71 -4.06
CA TYR A 132 4.09 12.40 -2.89
C TYR A 132 3.15 13.53 -2.48
N ALA A 133 2.20 13.21 -1.62
CA ALA A 133 1.27 14.15 -1.01
C ALA A 133 1.20 13.85 0.50
N PRO A 134 2.18 14.33 1.29
CA PRO A 134 2.15 14.11 2.74
C PRO A 134 0.98 14.87 3.38
N PRO A 135 0.42 14.35 4.49
CA PRO A 135 -0.57 15.08 5.29
C PRO A 135 0.00 16.43 5.74
N GLY A 136 -0.75 17.50 5.53
CA GLY A 136 -0.31 18.87 5.76
C GLY A 136 0.51 19.48 4.61
N GLY A 137 0.87 18.71 3.58
CA GLY A 137 1.72 19.18 2.49
C GLY A 137 3.18 19.43 2.92
N PRO A 138 3.96 20.20 2.16
CA PRO A 138 5.32 20.57 2.55
C PRO A 138 5.29 21.54 3.73
N ASP A 139 6.06 21.25 4.78
CA ASP A 139 6.18 22.13 5.94
C ASP A 139 6.94 23.42 5.58
N LEU A 140 6.25 24.57 5.67
CA LEU A 140 6.79 25.88 5.29
C LEU A 140 7.58 26.55 6.42
N ASP A 141 7.50 26.04 7.66
CA ASP A 141 8.19 26.58 8.84
C ASP A 141 8.81 25.48 9.71
N ALA A 142 9.64 24.64 9.10
CA ALA A 142 10.31 23.52 9.77
C ALA A 142 11.22 23.90 10.96
N GLY A 143 11.47 25.19 11.19
CA GLY A 143 12.21 25.69 12.35
C GLY A 143 11.37 25.79 13.62
N THR A 144 10.04 25.80 13.49
CA THR A 144 9.10 25.87 14.60
C THR A 144 8.60 24.46 14.95
N PRO A 145 8.54 24.08 16.23
CA PRO A 145 7.98 22.79 16.62
C PRO A 145 6.53 22.61 16.17
N GLY A 146 6.23 21.48 15.52
CA GLY A 146 4.92 21.18 14.95
C GLY A 146 4.96 21.19 13.42
N HIS A 147 3.79 21.06 12.79
CA HIS A 147 3.63 21.22 11.34
C HIS A 147 2.96 22.57 11.08
N SER A 148 3.48 23.38 10.17
CA SER A 148 2.98 24.75 9.90
C SER A 148 1.48 24.82 9.53
N GLU A 149 0.98 23.83 8.80
CA GLU A 149 -0.43 23.73 8.40
C GLU A 149 -1.37 23.12 9.47
N LEU A 150 -0.86 22.72 10.64
CA LEU A 150 -1.68 22.16 11.71
C LEU A 150 -2.16 23.27 12.65
N HIS A 151 -3.26 23.92 12.28
CA HIS A 151 -3.83 25.01 13.07
C HIS A 151 -4.74 24.48 14.19
N LEU A 152 -4.42 24.85 15.43
CA LEU A 152 -5.20 24.48 16.60
C LEU A 152 -5.82 25.71 17.28
N SER A 153 -7.00 25.55 17.84
CA SER A 153 -7.66 26.53 18.69
C SER A 153 -8.11 25.91 20.02
N ILE A 154 -7.94 26.68 21.09
CA ILE A 154 -8.34 26.30 22.45
C ILE A 154 -9.20 27.45 22.97
N PRO A 155 -10.34 27.19 23.65
CA PRO A 155 -11.17 28.26 24.19
C PRO A 155 -10.37 29.21 25.12
N PRO A 156 -10.55 30.54 25.01
CA PRO A 156 -9.76 31.52 25.75
C PRO A 156 -9.81 31.36 27.27
N GLU A 157 -10.87 30.78 27.82
CA GLU A 157 -11.01 30.47 29.25
C GLU A 157 -9.96 29.47 29.79
N PHE A 158 -9.28 28.74 28.91
CA PHE A 158 -8.18 27.84 29.25
C PHE A 158 -6.79 28.40 28.93
N LEU A 159 -6.69 29.62 28.36
CA LEU A 159 -5.44 30.21 27.89
C LEU A 159 -5.02 31.47 28.69
N PRO A 160 -3.71 31.72 28.88
CA PRO A 160 -3.22 32.98 29.45
C PRO A 160 -3.66 34.21 28.63
N PRO A 161 -3.82 35.40 29.25
CA PRO A 161 -3.46 35.74 30.64
C PRO A 161 -4.59 35.55 31.67
N GLY A 162 -5.81 35.20 31.24
CA GLY A 162 -6.99 35.15 32.12
C GLY A 162 -7.61 33.77 32.30
N GLY A 163 -7.25 32.80 31.47
CA GLY A 163 -7.73 31.43 31.56
C GLY A 163 -7.00 30.61 32.61
N VAL A 164 -7.72 29.68 33.24
CA VAL A 164 -7.21 28.78 34.27
C VAL A 164 -7.70 27.37 33.96
N VAL A 165 -6.77 26.43 33.90
CA VAL A 165 -7.09 25.01 33.93
C VAL A 165 -7.10 24.57 35.38
N ASP A 166 -8.28 24.57 35.99
CA ASP A 166 -8.45 24.05 37.34
C ASP A 166 -8.63 22.52 37.35
N LYS A 167 -8.77 21.94 38.55
CA LYS A 167 -8.89 20.50 38.72
C LYS A 167 -10.13 19.93 38.03
N ASP A 168 -11.24 20.67 38.02
CA ASP A 168 -12.50 20.20 37.47
C ASP A 168 -12.46 20.28 35.93
N ALA A 169 -11.90 21.35 35.36
CA ALA A 169 -11.63 21.47 33.93
C ALA A 169 -10.66 20.39 33.42
N ALA A 170 -9.58 20.13 34.14
CA ALA A 170 -8.65 19.06 33.80
C ALA A 170 -9.32 17.68 33.84
N ALA A 171 -10.23 17.45 34.79
CA ALA A 171 -10.99 16.20 34.89
C ALA A 171 -12.06 16.05 33.79
N ALA A 172 -12.63 17.16 33.32
CA ALA A 172 -13.61 17.17 32.23
C ALA A 172 -12.97 17.03 30.83
N GLY A 173 -11.69 17.37 30.70
CA GLY A 173 -10.99 17.47 29.42
C GLY A 173 -11.11 18.86 28.81
N ILE A 174 -10.04 19.32 28.17
CA ILE A 174 -10.00 20.62 27.48
C ILE A 174 -10.27 20.37 26.00
N PRO A 175 -11.30 21.00 25.40
CA PRO A 175 -11.52 20.88 23.98
C PRO A 175 -10.41 21.60 23.22
N VAL A 176 -9.70 20.86 22.38
CA VAL A 176 -8.72 21.40 21.44
C VAL A 176 -9.26 21.14 20.05
N THR A 177 -9.56 22.21 19.31
CA THR A 177 -10.05 22.07 17.93
C THR A 177 -8.87 22.16 16.98
N ILE A 178 -8.75 21.20 16.06
CA ILE A 178 -7.78 21.19 14.97
C ILE A 178 -8.54 21.49 13.69
N GLU A 179 -8.17 22.55 13.00
CA GLU A 179 -8.77 22.92 11.72
C GLU A 179 -8.36 21.92 10.62
N PRO A 180 -9.17 21.77 9.56
CA PRO A 180 -8.77 20.98 8.38
C PRO A 180 -7.43 21.46 7.81
N TYR A 181 -6.59 20.52 7.39
CA TYR A 181 -5.27 20.79 6.82
C TYR A 181 -5.14 20.25 5.38
N PRO A 182 -4.15 20.71 4.60
CA PRO A 182 -3.94 20.24 3.23
C PRO A 182 -3.68 18.74 3.17
N VAL A 183 -4.26 18.07 2.16
CA VAL A 183 -4.10 16.61 1.97
C VAL A 183 -4.53 15.78 3.19
N MET A 184 -5.49 16.30 3.97
CA MET A 184 -6.12 15.54 5.06
C MET A 184 -6.84 14.32 4.48
N VAL A 185 -6.50 13.15 4.99
CA VAL A 185 -7.09 11.87 4.59
C VAL A 185 -7.42 11.00 5.81
N GLU A 186 -8.34 10.05 5.63
CA GLU A 186 -8.62 9.03 6.63
C GLU A 186 -7.35 8.27 7.00
N GLY A 187 -7.18 8.00 8.30
CA GLY A 187 -6.02 7.31 8.84
C GLY A 187 -4.86 8.21 9.22
N ASP A 188 -4.90 9.50 8.85
CA ASP A 188 -3.88 10.46 9.28
C ASP A 188 -3.77 10.49 10.80
N ARG A 189 -2.53 10.48 11.29
CA ARG A 189 -2.24 10.44 12.73
C ARG A 189 -1.76 11.80 13.21
N ILE A 190 -2.60 12.46 13.99
CA ILE A 190 -2.30 13.74 14.61
C ILE A 190 -1.74 13.50 16.02
N MET A 191 -0.66 14.20 16.35
CA MET A 191 -0.05 14.19 17.68
C MET A 191 -0.14 15.59 18.30
N LEU A 192 -0.89 15.72 19.38
CA LEU A 192 -0.91 16.92 20.21
C LEU A 192 0.06 16.74 21.38
N SER A 193 0.90 17.74 21.63
CA SER A 193 1.70 17.81 22.87
C SER A 193 1.21 18.95 23.76
N TRP A 194 0.88 18.64 25.01
CA TRP A 194 0.49 19.63 26.03
C TRP A 194 1.23 19.34 27.32
N GLY A 195 2.06 20.28 27.79
CA GLY A 195 2.75 20.14 29.07
C GLY A 195 3.71 18.94 29.16
N GLY A 196 4.17 18.42 28.01
CA GLY A 196 5.02 17.23 27.92
C GLY A 196 4.26 15.91 27.71
N GLU A 197 2.93 15.92 27.81
CA GLU A 197 2.09 14.76 27.50
C GLU A 197 1.76 14.72 26.01
N PHE A 198 1.57 13.51 25.47
CA PHE A 198 1.22 13.29 24.07
C PHE A 198 -0.16 12.64 23.94
N VAL A 199 -1.02 13.25 23.15
CA VAL A 199 -2.34 12.72 22.78
C VAL A 199 -2.33 12.45 21.29
N TRP A 200 -2.81 11.27 20.90
CA TRP A 200 -2.91 10.85 19.51
C TRP A 200 -4.36 10.81 19.06
N ARG A 201 -4.60 11.26 17.84
CA ARG A 201 -5.87 11.09 17.15
C ARG A 201 -5.64 10.55 15.75
N THR A 202 -6.47 9.61 15.34
CA THR A 202 -6.54 9.15 13.95
C THR A 202 -7.74 9.83 13.31
N VAL A 203 -7.56 10.39 12.11
CA VAL A 203 -8.64 10.99 11.34
C VAL A 203 -9.56 9.89 10.81
N GLU A 204 -10.85 10.01 11.10
CA GLU A 204 -11.88 9.15 10.52
C GLU A 204 -12.39 9.71 9.19
N ASP A 205 -12.96 8.87 8.31
CA ASP A 205 -13.47 9.29 6.99
C ASP A 205 -14.44 10.49 7.07
N PHE A 206 -15.36 10.47 8.05
CA PHE A 206 -16.33 11.56 8.24
C PHE A 206 -15.72 12.85 8.80
N GLU A 207 -14.49 12.81 9.33
CA GLU A 207 -13.77 13.97 9.84
C GLU A 207 -12.98 14.69 8.75
N VAL A 208 -12.72 14.03 7.61
CA VAL A 208 -11.93 14.59 6.51
C VAL A 208 -12.54 15.90 6.02
N GLY A 209 -11.74 16.97 6.06
CA GLY A 209 -12.18 18.30 5.66
C GLY A 209 -13.04 19.03 6.69
N THR A 210 -13.17 18.50 7.91
CA THR A 210 -13.91 19.13 9.01
C THR A 210 -13.02 19.37 10.23
N PRO A 211 -13.33 20.37 11.08
CA PRO A 211 -12.60 20.56 12.33
C PRO A 211 -12.76 19.36 13.28
N ILE A 212 -11.67 18.95 13.89
CA ILE A 212 -11.60 17.83 14.84
C ILE A 212 -11.48 18.36 16.27
N VAL A 213 -12.28 17.84 17.19
CA VAL A 213 -12.23 18.16 18.64
C VAL A 213 -11.90 16.92 19.45
#